data_AF-A0AAD3TE80-F1
#
_entry.id   AF-A0AAD3TE80-F1
#
_cell.length_a   1.000
_cell.length_b   1.000
_cell.length_c   1.000
_cell.angle_alpha   90.00
_cell.angle_beta   90.00
_cell.angle_gamma   90.00
#
_symmetry.space_group_name_H-M   'P 1'
#
loop_
_entity.id
_entity.type
_entity.pdbx_description
1 polymer ?
#
loop_
_entity_poly.entity_id
_entity_poly.type
_entity_poly.pdbx_seq_one_letter_code
_entity_poly.pdbx_strand_id
1 'polypeptide(L)'
;MTITPAVKIADRKVIVKDRTILTGVPDNVLVTSPSSSAGPPEGVFIGAQFNNEKSRHEVSLGTLRDVRFLACFRYKLWWMEHMTGDSGREIPLETQFLLVETKDGSHIESDVGDEANQIVYTVFLPLIEGPFRACLQGNAQDEMELCLESGDAATKAASFTHSLFIMAGTDPFTTITSAIRAVKLHLKTFRQQHEKKTPGIVDCFGWCTWDAFYKEVTQEGVEEGLASLSSGGTPPRFVIIDDGWQSVEGDPLNQDDHKNHHNQHHQQQQEEHLPRLTKIKENEKFQNKDNPGVGIRSIVDICKEKYGLKYVYVWHAMIGYWGGVRPGVGEMEKYRSSVKYPAVLKAVVENDPVFRDDSMVVQGVGLVDPRSVYKFYNDLHGYLAGSGIDGVKVDVQCILETLGGGLGGRVELTRQYHQALDASVARNFPDNGCIACMSQNTDSLYCSKQTAIVRASDDFFSKGPHVAHDPHRIGGLQQRVHW
;
A
#
# COMPACT_ATOMS: atom_id res chain seq x y z
N MET A 1 -14.08 -29.25 -30.47
CA MET A 1 -13.26 -29.55 -29.28
C MET A 1 -13.75 -28.66 -28.15
N THR A 2 -14.34 -29.24 -27.11
CA THR A 2 -14.71 -28.51 -25.90
C THR A 2 -13.42 -28.29 -25.11
N ILE A 3 -12.96 -27.04 -25.02
CA ILE A 3 -11.78 -26.70 -24.21
C ILE A 3 -12.21 -26.81 -22.75
N THR A 4 -11.68 -27.80 -22.03
CA THR A 4 -11.91 -27.94 -20.59
C THR A 4 -11.24 -26.76 -19.87
N PRO A 5 -11.95 -26.01 -19.01
CA PRO A 5 -11.34 -24.92 -18.25
C PRO A 5 -10.20 -25.45 -17.36
N ALA A 6 -9.08 -24.72 -17.31
CA ALA A 6 -7.92 -25.10 -16.49
C ALA A 6 -8.26 -25.14 -14.99
N VAL A 7 -9.17 -24.27 -14.55
CA VAL A 7 -9.69 -24.19 -13.18
C VAL A 7 -11.20 -24.42 -13.22
N LYS A 8 -11.71 -25.35 -12.40
CA LYS A 8 -13.15 -25.60 -12.24
C LYS A 8 -13.51 -25.85 -10.78
N ILE A 9 -14.72 -25.45 -10.39
CA ILE A 9 -15.31 -25.88 -9.12
C ILE A 9 -16.38 -26.91 -9.43
N ALA A 10 -16.20 -28.13 -8.93
CA ALA A 10 -17.11 -29.24 -9.12
C ALA A 10 -17.04 -30.19 -7.91
N ASP A 11 -18.15 -30.84 -7.57
CA ASP A 11 -18.22 -31.80 -6.45
C ASP A 11 -17.65 -31.25 -5.13
N ARG A 12 -17.93 -29.97 -4.86
CA ARG A 12 -17.41 -29.21 -3.69
C ARG A 12 -15.88 -29.18 -3.63
N LYS A 13 -15.20 -29.11 -4.78
CA LYS A 13 -13.74 -29.04 -4.89
C LYS A 13 -13.31 -27.94 -5.84
N VAL A 14 -12.19 -27.29 -5.56
CA VAL A 14 -11.45 -26.51 -6.55
C VAL A 14 -10.48 -27.46 -7.24
N ILE A 15 -10.67 -27.66 -8.54
CA ILE A 15 -9.92 -28.61 -9.36
C ILE A 15 -9.13 -27.83 -10.41
N VAL A 16 -7.82 -28.09 -10.50
CA VAL A 16 -6.91 -27.49 -11.45
C VAL A 16 -6.24 -28.59 -12.26
N LYS A 17 -6.45 -28.60 -13.59
CA LYS A 17 -5.98 -29.69 -14.50
C LYS A 17 -6.18 -31.09 -13.90
N ASP A 18 -7.40 -31.36 -13.44
CA ASP A 18 -7.84 -32.61 -12.78
C ASP A 18 -7.21 -32.95 -11.43
N ARG A 19 -6.40 -32.05 -10.86
CA ARG A 19 -5.86 -32.15 -9.49
C ARG A 19 -6.71 -31.35 -8.53
N THR A 20 -7.00 -31.91 -7.37
CA THR A 20 -7.78 -31.23 -6.33
C THR A 20 -6.87 -30.33 -5.50
N ILE A 21 -7.18 -29.04 -5.44
CA ILE A 21 -6.46 -28.04 -4.60
C ILE A 21 -7.21 -27.81 -3.29
N LEU A 22 -8.52 -27.58 -3.36
CA LEU A 22 -9.38 -27.37 -2.19
C LEU A 22 -10.50 -28.41 -2.17
N THR A 23 -10.85 -28.89 -0.97
CA THR A 23 -11.98 -29.81 -0.75
C THR A 23 -13.02 -29.20 0.19
N GLY A 24 -14.30 -29.53 0.01
CA GLY A 24 -15.36 -29.09 0.92
C GLY A 24 -15.91 -27.70 0.61
N VAL A 25 -15.66 -27.14 -0.59
CA VAL A 25 -16.17 -25.84 -1.05
C VAL A 25 -17.68 -25.73 -0.76
N PRO A 26 -18.12 -24.72 0.01
CA PRO A 26 -19.54 -24.49 0.31
C PRO A 26 -20.39 -24.15 -0.92
N ASP A 27 -21.68 -24.47 -0.87
CA ASP A 27 -22.60 -24.27 -2.00
C ASP A 27 -22.92 -22.78 -2.25
N ASN A 28 -22.65 -21.91 -1.28
CA ASN A 28 -22.83 -20.47 -1.41
C ASN A 28 -21.63 -19.75 -2.04
N VAL A 29 -20.57 -20.48 -2.41
CA VAL A 29 -19.46 -19.96 -3.22
C VAL A 29 -19.88 -19.97 -4.69
N LEU A 30 -19.73 -18.83 -5.35
CA LEU A 30 -20.15 -18.62 -6.73
C LEU A 30 -18.94 -18.63 -7.67
N VAL A 31 -19.11 -19.17 -8.87
CA VAL A 31 -18.12 -19.12 -9.94
C VAL A 31 -18.67 -18.34 -11.11
N THR A 32 -17.95 -17.31 -11.53
CA THR A 32 -18.26 -16.50 -12.71
C THR A 32 -17.12 -16.62 -13.71
N SER A 33 -17.43 -16.98 -14.96
CA SER A 33 -16.41 -17.00 -16.02
C SER A 33 -16.09 -15.57 -16.48
N PRO A 34 -14.83 -15.28 -16.88
CA PRO A 34 -14.49 -14.01 -17.53
C PRO A 34 -15.36 -13.80 -18.77
N SER A 35 -15.85 -12.58 -19.00
CA SER A 35 -16.55 -12.25 -20.24
C SER A 35 -15.64 -12.49 -21.45
N SER A 36 -16.18 -13.06 -22.53
CA SER A 36 -15.47 -13.49 -23.76
C SER A 36 -14.62 -12.41 -24.47
N SER A 37 -14.70 -11.16 -24.03
CA SER A 37 -13.85 -10.04 -24.47
C SER A 37 -12.44 -10.02 -23.85
N ALA A 38 -12.11 -10.91 -22.91
CA ALA A 38 -10.87 -10.87 -22.11
C ALA A 38 -9.75 -11.85 -22.55
N GLY A 39 -9.87 -12.50 -23.71
CA GLY A 39 -8.93 -13.55 -24.15
C GLY A 39 -9.33 -14.94 -23.66
N PRO A 40 -8.57 -16.00 -24.00
CA PRO A 40 -8.96 -17.38 -23.73
C PRO A 40 -9.16 -17.66 -22.22
N PRO A 41 -10.11 -18.54 -21.85
CA PRO A 41 -10.57 -18.71 -20.46
C PRO A 41 -9.60 -19.60 -19.66
N GLU A 42 -8.50 -19.03 -19.16
CA GLU A 42 -7.54 -19.74 -18.31
C GLU A 42 -7.71 -19.46 -16.82
N GLY A 43 -8.72 -18.66 -16.43
CA GLY A 43 -9.03 -18.37 -15.03
C GLY A 43 -10.53 -18.17 -14.77
N VAL A 44 -10.89 -18.10 -13.49
CA VAL A 44 -12.27 -17.95 -13.00
C VAL A 44 -12.35 -16.88 -11.92
N PHE A 45 -13.48 -16.17 -11.89
CA PHE A 45 -13.83 -15.30 -10.78
C PHE A 45 -14.65 -16.06 -9.76
N ILE A 46 -14.35 -15.86 -8.49
CA ILE A 46 -15.02 -16.45 -7.34
C ILE A 46 -15.67 -15.33 -6.53
N GLY A 47 -16.91 -15.59 -6.11
CA GLY A 47 -17.65 -14.73 -5.20
C GLY A 47 -18.41 -15.58 -4.18
N ALA A 48 -19.31 -14.96 -3.42
CA ALA A 48 -20.13 -15.64 -2.45
C ALA A 48 -21.47 -14.93 -2.22
N GLN A 49 -22.48 -15.72 -1.89
CA GLN A 49 -23.79 -15.24 -1.48
C GLN A 49 -24.03 -15.48 0.02
N PHE A 50 -24.63 -14.49 0.67
CA PHE A 50 -24.90 -14.48 2.09
C PHE A 50 -26.38 -14.17 2.35
N ASN A 51 -26.90 -14.67 3.46
CA ASN A 51 -28.31 -14.49 3.82
C ASN A 51 -28.64 -13.07 4.31
N ASN A 52 -27.64 -12.33 4.79
CA ASN A 52 -27.84 -11.02 5.41
C ASN A 52 -26.81 -10.03 4.86
N GLU A 53 -27.21 -8.76 4.74
CA GLU A 53 -26.28 -7.69 4.40
C GLU A 53 -25.41 -7.32 5.61
N LYS A 54 -24.09 -7.32 5.40
CA LYS A 54 -23.10 -6.90 6.40
C LYS A 54 -22.01 -6.08 5.74
N SER A 55 -21.31 -5.28 6.55
CA SER A 55 -20.09 -4.57 6.16
C SER A 55 -18.85 -5.46 6.19
N ARG A 56 -18.99 -6.68 6.75
CA ARG A 56 -17.96 -7.70 6.82
C ARG A 56 -18.55 -9.10 6.67
N HIS A 57 -17.93 -9.90 5.80
CA HIS A 57 -18.23 -11.32 5.64
C HIS A 57 -16.96 -12.17 5.68
N GLU A 58 -17.13 -13.42 6.09
CA GLU A 58 -16.13 -14.48 6.01
C GLU A 58 -16.83 -15.72 5.43
N VAL A 59 -16.17 -16.41 4.51
CA VAL A 59 -16.67 -17.65 3.92
C VAL A 59 -15.51 -18.60 3.63
N SER A 60 -15.65 -19.86 4.01
CA SER A 60 -14.70 -20.92 3.65
C SER A 60 -14.72 -21.14 2.14
N LEU A 61 -13.55 -21.22 1.53
CA LEU A 61 -13.32 -21.68 0.15
C LEU A 61 -13.01 -23.19 0.11
N GLY A 62 -13.03 -23.86 1.27
CA GLY A 62 -12.66 -25.25 1.43
C GLY A 62 -11.32 -25.46 2.13
N THR A 63 -11.06 -26.71 2.45
CA THR A 63 -9.85 -27.20 3.12
C THR A 63 -8.67 -27.29 2.16
N LEU A 64 -7.52 -26.72 2.55
CA LEU A 64 -6.22 -26.86 1.88
C LEU A 64 -5.32 -27.76 2.74
N ARG A 65 -4.87 -28.89 2.20
CA ARG A 65 -3.94 -29.81 2.88
C ARG A 65 -2.97 -30.44 1.91
N ASP A 66 -1.72 -30.59 2.35
CA ASP A 66 -0.63 -31.20 1.60
C ASP A 66 -0.36 -30.53 0.23
N VAL A 67 -0.59 -29.23 0.12
CA VAL A 67 -0.31 -28.48 -1.11
C VAL A 67 0.51 -27.25 -0.74
N ARG A 68 1.73 -27.19 -1.26
CA ARG A 68 2.66 -26.10 -0.96
C ARG A 68 2.12 -24.77 -1.45
N PHE A 69 2.33 -23.73 -0.67
CA PHE A 69 1.96 -22.38 -1.07
C PHE A 69 3.04 -21.35 -0.70
N LEU A 70 2.99 -20.22 -1.39
CA LEU A 70 3.60 -18.96 -1.02
C LEU A 70 2.47 -17.92 -0.83
N ALA A 71 2.38 -17.35 0.36
CA ALA A 71 1.42 -16.31 0.72
C ALA A 71 2.16 -14.97 0.87
N CYS A 72 1.63 -13.91 0.27
CA CYS A 72 2.03 -12.54 0.58
C CYS A 72 0.92 -11.86 1.39
N PHE A 73 1.24 -11.45 2.61
CA PHE A 73 0.27 -10.99 3.60
C PHE A 73 0.74 -9.74 4.29
N ARG A 74 -0.19 -8.95 4.84
CA ARG A 74 0.17 -7.74 5.58
C ARG A 74 0.52 -8.07 7.03
N TYR A 75 1.81 -8.08 7.35
CA TYR A 75 2.28 -8.26 8.73
C TYR A 75 2.22 -6.95 9.55
N LYS A 76 2.15 -5.79 8.88
CA LYS A 76 1.84 -4.48 9.45
C LYS A 76 0.79 -3.77 8.59
N LEU A 77 0.17 -2.71 9.10
CA LEU A 77 -0.75 -1.88 8.32
C LEU A 77 -0.15 -1.43 6.96
N TRP A 78 1.15 -1.12 6.97
CA TRP A 78 1.89 -0.51 5.88
C TRP A 78 2.52 -1.49 4.90
N TRP A 79 2.90 -2.68 5.38
CA TRP A 79 3.88 -3.55 4.75
C TRP A 79 3.38 -4.99 4.64
N MET A 80 3.73 -5.62 3.53
CA MET A 80 3.63 -7.04 3.31
C MET A 80 4.95 -7.75 3.59
N GLU A 81 4.83 -9.00 3.99
CA GLU A 81 5.89 -10.00 3.97
C GLU A 81 5.37 -11.25 3.25
N HIS A 82 6.23 -12.25 3.11
CA HIS A 82 5.87 -13.52 2.53
C HIS A 82 6.02 -14.64 3.56
N MET A 83 5.27 -15.71 3.36
CA MET A 83 5.54 -16.99 4.01
C MET A 83 5.22 -18.15 3.09
N THR A 84 5.74 -19.32 3.43
CA THR A 84 5.42 -20.57 2.76
C THR A 84 4.86 -21.57 3.76
N GLY A 85 3.91 -22.39 3.33
CA GLY A 85 3.35 -23.48 4.12
C GLY A 85 2.75 -24.55 3.21
N ASP A 86 2.06 -25.52 3.79
CA ASP A 86 1.38 -26.57 3.02
C ASP A 86 -0.03 -26.93 3.55
N SER A 87 -0.50 -26.23 4.58
CA SER A 87 -1.83 -26.40 5.15
C SER A 87 -2.61 -25.08 5.27
N GLY A 88 -3.93 -25.14 5.13
CA GLY A 88 -4.79 -23.95 5.15
C GLY A 88 -4.71 -23.14 6.44
N ARG A 89 -4.45 -23.79 7.59
CA ARG A 89 -4.32 -23.11 8.89
C ARG A 89 -3.12 -22.17 8.96
N GLU A 90 -2.12 -22.39 8.13
CA GLU A 90 -0.89 -21.60 8.10
C GLU A 90 -1.03 -20.34 7.26
N ILE A 91 -2.11 -20.18 6.48
CA ILE A 91 -2.34 -18.97 5.70
C ILE A 91 -2.55 -17.78 6.66
N PRO A 92 -1.71 -16.74 6.62
CA PRO A 92 -1.84 -15.62 7.53
C PRO A 92 -3.10 -14.82 7.28
N LEU A 93 -3.53 -14.14 8.33
CA LEU A 93 -4.50 -13.07 8.22
C LEU A 93 -4.00 -11.99 7.24
N GLU A 94 -4.92 -11.35 6.53
CA GLU A 94 -4.62 -10.31 5.54
C GLU A 94 -3.71 -10.80 4.38
N THR A 95 -3.83 -12.07 3.97
CA THR A 95 -3.17 -12.57 2.76
C THR A 95 -3.79 -11.92 1.52
N GLN A 96 -2.98 -11.21 0.75
CA GLN A 96 -3.40 -10.42 -0.42
C GLN A 96 -3.05 -11.08 -1.76
N PHE A 97 -2.23 -12.13 -1.71
CA PHE A 97 -1.83 -12.93 -2.86
C PHE A 97 -1.39 -14.31 -2.35
N LEU A 98 -1.83 -15.36 -3.02
CA LEU A 98 -1.42 -16.72 -2.72
C LEU A 98 -1.09 -17.45 -4.02
N LEU A 99 0.08 -18.09 -4.04
CA LEU A 99 0.53 -18.96 -5.12
C LEU A 99 0.60 -20.39 -4.58
N VAL A 100 -0.14 -21.30 -5.18
CA VAL A 100 -0.24 -22.70 -4.76
C VAL A 100 0.44 -23.59 -5.80
N GLU A 101 1.27 -24.52 -5.35
CA GLU A 101 2.00 -25.47 -6.17
C GLU A 101 1.43 -26.88 -5.97
N THR A 102 1.00 -27.54 -7.04
CA THR A 102 0.46 -28.92 -6.93
C THR A 102 1.48 -29.90 -6.38
N LYS A 103 1.04 -30.78 -5.46
CA LYS A 103 1.86 -31.77 -4.74
C LYS A 103 2.65 -32.73 -5.64
N ASP A 104 2.01 -33.21 -6.71
CA ASP A 104 2.55 -34.25 -7.59
C ASP A 104 2.88 -33.66 -8.96
N GLY A 105 4.13 -33.83 -9.39
CA GLY A 105 4.59 -33.44 -10.73
C GLY A 105 6.11 -33.30 -10.85
N SER A 106 6.59 -33.15 -12.07
CA SER A 106 7.97 -32.88 -12.46
C SER A 106 8.12 -31.41 -12.87
N HIS A 107 9.22 -30.77 -12.45
CA HIS A 107 9.66 -29.47 -12.98
C HIS A 107 10.30 -29.59 -14.38
N ILE A 108 10.65 -30.81 -14.80
CA ILE A 108 11.26 -31.10 -16.09
C ILE A 108 10.13 -31.37 -17.08
N GLU A 109 10.05 -30.57 -18.15
CA GLU A 109 9.22 -30.88 -19.32
C GLU A 109 9.66 -32.24 -19.86
N SER A 110 8.76 -33.22 -19.87
CA SER A 110 9.06 -34.50 -20.49
C SER A 110 9.20 -34.30 -22.00
N ASP A 111 10.29 -34.79 -22.60
CA ASP A 111 10.45 -34.88 -24.07
C ASP A 111 9.30 -35.66 -24.76
N VAL A 112 8.45 -36.33 -23.97
CA VAL A 112 7.40 -37.26 -24.39
C VAL A 112 6.01 -36.76 -23.99
N GLY A 113 5.68 -35.48 -24.19
CA GLY A 113 4.30 -34.98 -24.25
C GLY A 113 3.35 -35.32 -23.09
N ASP A 114 3.85 -35.76 -21.93
CA ASP A 114 3.03 -36.16 -20.79
C ASP A 114 2.77 -34.94 -19.90
N GLU A 115 1.98 -34.00 -20.44
CA GLU A 115 1.53 -32.79 -19.72
C GLU A 115 0.81 -33.14 -18.41
N ALA A 116 0.36 -34.39 -18.23
CA ALA A 116 -0.35 -34.85 -17.03
C ALA A 116 0.56 -34.90 -15.78
N ASN A 117 1.89 -34.95 -15.94
CA ASN A 117 2.83 -35.02 -14.82
C ASN A 117 3.60 -33.71 -14.57
N GLN A 118 3.21 -32.58 -15.18
CA GLN A 118 3.91 -31.30 -14.96
C GLN A 118 3.45 -30.60 -13.68
N ILE A 119 4.32 -29.92 -12.93
CA ILE A 119 3.90 -29.07 -11.81
C ILE A 119 3.02 -27.92 -12.31
N VAL A 120 1.94 -27.63 -11.59
CA VAL A 120 1.01 -26.53 -11.90
C VAL A 120 0.99 -25.54 -10.75
N TYR A 121 1.13 -24.27 -11.11
CA TYR A 121 1.02 -23.14 -10.21
C TYR A 121 -0.35 -22.51 -10.34
N THR A 122 -1.02 -22.29 -9.21
CA THR A 122 -2.35 -21.69 -9.13
C THR A 122 -2.27 -20.38 -8.35
N VAL A 123 -2.56 -19.28 -9.01
CA VAL A 123 -2.65 -17.95 -8.40
C VAL A 123 -4.06 -17.75 -7.86
N PHE A 124 -4.15 -17.33 -6.60
CA PHE A 124 -5.34 -16.81 -5.95
C PHE A 124 -5.10 -15.33 -5.65
N LEU A 125 -5.90 -14.46 -6.28
CA LEU A 125 -5.77 -13.03 -6.16
C LEU A 125 -7.07 -12.39 -5.63
N PRO A 126 -7.15 -12.08 -4.33
CA PRO A 126 -8.24 -11.31 -3.75
C PRO A 126 -8.37 -9.93 -4.40
N LEU A 127 -9.61 -9.53 -4.67
CA LEU A 127 -9.95 -8.35 -5.46
C LEU A 127 -10.75 -7.32 -4.65
N ILE A 128 -11.05 -6.21 -5.31
CA ILE A 128 -12.05 -5.24 -4.87
C ILE A 128 -13.33 -5.45 -5.68
N GLU A 129 -14.46 -5.55 -5.01
CA GLU A 129 -15.80 -5.59 -5.63
C GLU A 129 -16.67 -4.50 -5.01
N GLY A 130 -16.95 -3.45 -5.80
CA GLY A 130 -17.63 -2.26 -5.30
C GLY A 130 -16.85 -1.61 -4.14
N PRO A 131 -17.50 -1.30 -3.00
CA PRO A 131 -16.82 -0.71 -1.85
C PRO A 131 -16.11 -1.73 -0.95
N PHE A 132 -16.13 -3.03 -1.30
CA PHE A 132 -15.55 -4.10 -0.50
C PHE A 132 -14.17 -4.50 -1.03
N ARG A 133 -13.27 -4.75 -0.11
CA ARG A 133 -11.95 -5.33 -0.38
C ARG A 133 -11.91 -6.77 0.15
N ALA A 134 -11.30 -7.66 -0.62
CA ALA A 134 -11.11 -9.05 -0.24
C ALA A 134 -9.68 -9.36 0.23
N CYS A 135 -9.54 -10.26 1.21
CA CYS A 135 -8.30 -10.98 1.54
C CYS A 135 -8.57 -12.48 1.76
N LEU A 136 -7.49 -13.25 1.85
CA LEU A 136 -7.50 -14.62 2.34
C LEU A 136 -6.97 -14.69 3.77
N GLN A 137 -7.43 -15.71 4.49
CA GLN A 137 -6.86 -16.13 5.77
C GLN A 137 -7.05 -17.63 5.99
N GLY A 138 -6.30 -18.20 6.93
CA GLY A 138 -6.46 -19.58 7.40
C GLY A 138 -7.28 -19.66 8.68
N ASN A 139 -7.85 -20.84 8.95
CA ASN A 139 -8.51 -21.13 10.22
C ASN A 139 -8.03 -22.46 10.85
N ALA A 140 -8.49 -22.74 12.07
CA ALA A 140 -8.07 -23.93 12.84
C ALA A 140 -8.48 -25.27 12.20
N GLN A 141 -9.38 -25.26 11.22
CA GLN A 141 -9.91 -26.43 10.51
C GLN A 141 -9.16 -26.71 9.19
N ASP A 142 -8.05 -26.02 8.92
CA ASP A 142 -7.32 -26.03 7.64
C ASP A 142 -8.10 -25.43 6.47
N GLU A 143 -9.12 -24.62 6.74
CA GLU A 143 -9.87 -23.97 5.68
C GLU A 143 -9.18 -22.67 5.26
N MET A 144 -9.17 -22.45 3.96
CA MET A 144 -8.86 -21.15 3.38
C MET A 144 -10.14 -20.33 3.36
N GLU A 145 -10.15 -19.17 4.00
CA GLU A 145 -11.31 -18.29 4.09
C GLU A 145 -11.13 -17.07 3.19
N LEU A 146 -12.21 -16.64 2.54
CA LEU A 146 -12.33 -15.36 1.86
C LEU A 146 -13.00 -14.35 2.81
N CYS A 147 -12.30 -13.28 3.13
CA CYS A 147 -12.79 -12.19 3.96
C CYS A 147 -13.13 -10.99 3.08
N LEU A 148 -14.29 -10.38 3.30
CA LEU A 148 -14.81 -9.27 2.50
C LEU A 148 -15.20 -8.12 3.42
N GLU A 149 -14.62 -6.94 3.22
CA GLU A 149 -14.81 -5.81 4.14
C GLU A 149 -14.95 -4.47 3.42
N SER A 150 -15.95 -3.68 3.83
CA SER A 150 -16.14 -2.31 3.33
C SER A 150 -15.41 -1.25 4.13
N GLY A 151 -14.98 -1.54 5.37
CA GLY A 151 -14.41 -0.53 6.28
C GLY A 151 -15.41 0.54 6.74
N ASP A 152 -16.72 0.32 6.54
CA ASP A 152 -17.79 1.23 6.96
C ASP A 152 -19.05 0.43 7.37
N ALA A 153 -19.48 0.58 8.63
CA ALA A 153 -20.62 -0.15 9.17
C ALA A 153 -21.94 0.12 8.44
N ALA A 154 -22.07 1.28 7.78
CA ALA A 154 -23.23 1.64 6.97
C ALA A 154 -23.18 1.04 5.56
N THR A 155 -21.99 0.74 5.05
CA THR A 155 -21.79 0.19 3.70
C THR A 155 -21.86 -1.32 3.75
N LYS A 156 -23.01 -1.88 3.37
CA LYS A 156 -23.32 -3.32 3.48
C LYS A 156 -23.67 -3.93 2.12
N ALA A 157 -23.36 -5.21 1.97
CA ALA A 157 -23.78 -6.03 0.83
C ALA A 157 -23.96 -7.49 1.29
N ALA A 158 -24.58 -8.33 0.46
CA ALA A 158 -24.78 -9.76 0.75
C ALA A 158 -24.44 -10.67 -0.44
N SER A 159 -24.03 -10.12 -1.58
CA SER A 159 -23.76 -10.89 -2.79
C SER A 159 -22.55 -10.32 -3.49
N PHE A 160 -21.64 -11.21 -3.85
CA PHE A 160 -20.39 -10.93 -4.53
C PHE A 160 -20.17 -11.96 -5.62
N THR A 161 -19.64 -11.55 -6.75
CA THR A 161 -19.53 -12.41 -7.94
C THR A 161 -18.10 -12.54 -8.45
N HIS A 162 -17.19 -11.67 -7.99
CA HIS A 162 -15.83 -11.55 -8.50
C HIS A 162 -14.83 -11.01 -7.48
N SER A 163 -15.01 -11.28 -6.19
CA SER A 163 -14.09 -10.87 -5.12
C SER A 163 -12.75 -11.60 -5.09
N LEU A 164 -12.58 -12.69 -5.84
CA LEU A 164 -11.33 -13.45 -5.93
C LEU A 164 -11.13 -13.93 -7.38
N PHE A 165 -9.92 -13.81 -7.90
CA PHE A 165 -9.56 -14.37 -9.20
C PHE A 165 -8.61 -15.56 -9.03
N ILE A 166 -8.90 -16.65 -9.73
CA ILE A 166 -8.08 -17.87 -9.74
C ILE A 166 -7.63 -18.16 -11.16
N MET A 167 -6.32 -18.36 -11.35
CA MET A 167 -5.73 -18.76 -12.63
C MET A 167 -4.62 -19.78 -12.40
N ALA A 168 -4.45 -20.71 -13.33
CA ALA A 168 -3.43 -21.72 -13.23
C ALA A 168 -2.56 -21.79 -14.50
N GLY A 169 -1.29 -22.14 -14.32
CA GLY A 169 -0.32 -22.31 -15.40
C GLY A 169 0.90 -23.09 -14.94
N THR A 170 1.81 -23.35 -15.85
CA THR A 170 2.98 -24.22 -15.62
C THR A 170 4.27 -23.44 -15.34
N ASP A 171 4.30 -22.16 -15.70
CA ASP A 171 5.35 -21.21 -15.33
C ASP A 171 4.79 -20.18 -14.33
N PRO A 172 5.34 -20.06 -13.11
CA PRO A 172 4.75 -19.22 -12.07
C PRO A 172 4.79 -17.73 -12.45
N PHE A 173 5.85 -17.26 -13.11
CA PHE A 173 6.00 -15.85 -13.47
C PHE A 173 4.98 -15.42 -14.54
N THR A 174 4.82 -16.22 -15.59
CA THR A 174 3.84 -16.01 -16.66
C THR A 174 2.42 -16.12 -16.12
N THR A 175 2.16 -17.06 -15.21
CA THR A 175 0.85 -17.23 -14.55
C THR A 175 0.49 -15.98 -13.75
N ILE A 176 1.41 -15.47 -12.91
CA ILE A 176 1.19 -14.24 -12.15
C ILE A 176 0.96 -13.05 -13.10
N THR A 177 1.83 -12.87 -14.11
CA THR A 177 1.71 -11.79 -15.09
C THR A 177 0.33 -11.79 -15.77
N SER A 178 -0.12 -12.97 -16.19
CA SER A 178 -1.38 -13.16 -16.88
C SER A 178 -2.58 -12.94 -15.96
N ALA A 179 -2.48 -13.37 -14.70
CA ALA A 179 -3.50 -13.12 -13.69
C ALA A 179 -3.68 -11.62 -13.41
N ILE A 180 -2.59 -10.88 -13.20
CA ILE A 180 -2.66 -9.42 -13.02
C ILE A 180 -3.22 -8.74 -14.26
N ARG A 181 -2.86 -9.20 -15.47
CA ARG A 181 -3.41 -8.67 -16.73
C ARG A 181 -4.92 -8.89 -16.83
N ALA A 182 -5.41 -10.09 -16.52
CA ALA A 182 -6.83 -10.41 -16.53
C ALA A 182 -7.60 -9.54 -15.53
N VAL A 183 -7.07 -9.37 -14.33
CA VAL A 183 -7.65 -8.55 -13.26
C VAL A 183 -7.63 -7.06 -13.64
N LYS A 184 -6.56 -6.56 -14.29
CA LYS A 184 -6.52 -5.20 -14.85
C LYS A 184 -7.65 -4.97 -15.86
N LEU A 185 -7.83 -5.90 -16.80
CA LEU A 185 -8.87 -5.81 -17.83
C LEU A 185 -10.28 -5.85 -17.23
N HIS A 186 -10.45 -6.58 -16.13
CA HIS A 186 -11.70 -6.66 -15.39
C HIS A 186 -11.99 -5.39 -14.58
N LEU A 187 -11.09 -5.02 -13.67
CA LEU A 187 -11.29 -3.89 -12.73
C LEU A 187 -11.18 -2.52 -13.42
N LYS A 188 -10.22 -2.35 -14.35
CA LYS A 188 -9.96 -1.07 -15.06
C LYS A 188 -9.64 0.12 -14.13
N THR A 189 -9.22 -0.15 -12.90
CA THR A 189 -8.96 0.86 -11.86
C THR A 189 -7.48 1.18 -11.68
N PHE A 190 -6.57 0.34 -12.17
CA PHE A 190 -5.12 0.52 -12.06
C PHE A 190 -4.40 0.31 -13.41
N ARG A 191 -3.10 0.61 -13.44
CA ARG A 191 -2.19 0.31 -14.56
C ARG A 191 -1.00 -0.50 -14.05
N GLN A 192 -0.40 -1.30 -14.91
CA GLN A 192 0.84 -2.01 -14.62
C GLN A 192 2.03 -1.07 -14.78
N GLN A 193 3.14 -1.36 -14.10
CA GLN A 193 4.36 -0.54 -14.09
C GLN A 193 4.81 -0.09 -15.50
N HIS A 194 4.86 -1.01 -16.47
CA HIS A 194 5.33 -0.72 -17.84
C HIS A 194 4.39 0.20 -18.65
N GLU A 195 3.17 0.45 -18.15
CA GLU A 195 2.19 1.38 -18.75
C GLU A 195 2.27 2.79 -18.13
N LYS A 196 3.13 2.97 -17.12
CA LYS A 196 3.29 4.22 -16.38
C LYS A 196 4.57 4.91 -16.83
N LYS A 197 4.59 6.25 -16.74
CA LYS A 197 5.83 7.02 -16.97
C LYS A 197 6.77 6.80 -15.80
N THR A 198 7.90 6.14 -16.03
CA THR A 198 8.95 6.03 -15.00
C THR A 198 9.71 7.36 -14.88
N PRO A 199 9.81 7.97 -13.69
CA PRO A 199 10.55 9.22 -13.49
C PRO A 199 12.06 8.97 -13.56
N GLY A 200 12.83 9.95 -14.04
CA GLY A 200 14.27 9.83 -14.29
C GLY A 200 15.15 9.66 -13.05
N ILE A 201 14.58 9.76 -11.84
CA ILE A 201 15.31 9.46 -10.60
C ILE A 201 15.73 7.98 -10.50
N VAL A 202 15.04 7.06 -11.20
CA VAL A 202 15.35 5.61 -11.13
C VAL A 202 16.72 5.26 -11.73
N ASP A 203 17.21 6.09 -12.66
CA ASP A 203 18.48 5.89 -13.36
C ASP A 203 19.63 6.62 -12.66
N CYS A 204 19.39 7.15 -11.46
CA CYS A 204 20.32 7.98 -10.73
C CYS A 204 20.72 7.34 -9.41
N PHE A 205 21.97 7.54 -9.00
CA PHE A 205 22.31 7.48 -7.58
C PHE A 205 21.80 8.74 -6.89
N GLY A 206 21.16 8.59 -5.73
CA GLY A 206 20.66 9.71 -4.95
C GLY A 206 20.73 9.44 -3.45
N TRP A 207 20.34 10.45 -2.68
CA TRP A 207 20.43 10.45 -1.24
C TRP A 207 19.09 10.84 -0.60
N CYS A 208 18.69 10.15 0.45
CA CYS A 208 17.53 10.50 1.27
C CYS A 208 18.02 10.95 2.64
N THR A 209 17.50 12.06 3.15
CA THR A 209 18.00 12.68 4.39
C THR A 209 17.58 11.95 5.66
N TRP A 210 16.65 10.98 5.59
CA TRP A 210 16.03 10.31 6.74
C TRP A 210 17.06 9.68 7.70
N ASP A 211 17.89 8.76 7.24
CA ASP A 211 18.85 8.06 8.12
C ASP A 211 19.95 8.98 8.68
N ALA A 212 20.14 10.15 8.07
CA ALA A 212 21.15 11.12 8.51
C ALA A 212 20.61 12.05 9.60
N PHE A 213 19.35 12.47 9.52
CA PHE A 213 18.81 13.54 10.38
C PHE A 213 17.49 13.21 11.06
N TYR A 214 16.76 12.19 10.60
CA TYR A 214 15.35 12.00 10.93
C TYR A 214 14.59 13.34 10.79
N LYS A 215 13.81 13.72 11.80
CA LYS A 215 13.05 14.97 11.85
C LYS A 215 13.93 16.23 11.99
N GLU A 216 15.23 16.10 12.27
CA GLU A 216 16.14 17.23 12.52
C GLU A 216 16.81 17.78 11.26
N VAL A 217 16.32 17.41 10.06
CA VAL A 217 16.87 17.91 8.79
C VAL A 217 16.78 19.45 8.69
N THR A 218 17.84 20.10 8.22
CA THR A 218 17.95 21.55 7.94
C THR A 218 18.55 21.81 6.56
N GLN A 219 18.49 23.05 6.07
CA GLN A 219 19.16 23.43 4.81
C GLN A 219 20.68 23.21 4.89
N GLU A 220 21.30 23.60 6.00
CA GLU A 220 22.73 23.46 6.23
C GLU A 220 23.14 21.98 6.27
N GLY A 221 22.37 21.13 6.96
CA GLY A 221 22.63 19.69 7.02
C GLY A 221 22.52 19.02 5.65
N VAL A 222 21.54 19.42 4.82
CA VAL A 222 21.43 18.94 3.44
C VAL A 222 22.66 19.35 2.63
N GLU A 223 23.08 20.60 2.71
CA GLU A 223 24.27 21.09 2.00
C GLU A 223 25.56 20.37 2.45
N GLU A 224 25.75 20.20 3.75
CA GLU A 224 26.90 19.49 4.32
C GLU A 224 26.95 18.03 3.86
N GLY A 225 25.80 17.34 3.83
CA GLY A 225 25.72 15.97 3.32
C GLY A 225 26.06 15.87 1.83
N LEU A 226 25.58 16.81 1.01
CA LEU A 226 25.93 16.88 -0.41
C LEU A 226 27.43 17.17 -0.61
N ALA A 227 28.01 18.08 0.19
CA ALA A 227 29.43 18.36 0.17
C ALA A 227 30.26 17.12 0.54
N SER A 228 29.85 16.41 1.60
CA SER A 228 30.50 15.19 2.07
C SER A 228 30.49 14.10 0.99
N LEU A 229 29.33 13.77 0.43
CA LEU A 229 29.19 12.78 -0.64
C LEU A 229 30.00 13.15 -1.89
N SER A 230 30.01 14.43 -2.26
CA SER A 230 30.79 14.92 -3.41
C SER A 230 32.29 14.79 -3.14
N SER A 231 32.77 15.18 -1.95
CA SER A 231 34.17 15.06 -1.54
C SER A 231 34.64 13.60 -1.44
N GLY A 232 33.73 12.69 -1.10
CA GLY A 232 33.96 11.24 -1.06
C GLY A 232 33.97 10.57 -2.44
N GLY A 233 33.75 11.30 -3.53
CA GLY A 233 33.75 10.77 -4.89
C GLY A 233 32.45 10.08 -5.32
N THR A 234 31.37 10.22 -4.53
CA THR A 234 30.03 9.67 -4.84
C THR A 234 28.97 10.77 -4.89
N PRO A 235 29.10 11.77 -5.77
CA PRO A 235 28.13 12.87 -5.84
C PRO A 235 26.74 12.37 -6.26
N PRO A 236 25.68 12.66 -5.50
CA PRO A 236 24.33 12.27 -5.87
C PRO A 236 23.79 13.09 -7.03
N ARG A 237 22.88 12.52 -7.82
CA ARG A 237 22.16 13.21 -8.89
C ARG A 237 20.76 13.65 -8.48
N PHE A 238 20.27 13.16 -7.34
CA PHE A 238 19.06 13.67 -6.70
C PHE A 238 19.14 13.58 -5.18
N VAL A 239 18.31 14.37 -4.51
CA VAL A 239 18.10 14.28 -3.06
C VAL A 239 16.61 14.20 -2.75
N ILE A 240 16.23 13.44 -1.72
CA ILE A 240 14.92 13.47 -1.08
C ILE A 240 15.11 14.15 0.28
N ILE A 241 14.53 15.33 0.45
CA ILE A 241 14.39 15.98 1.75
C ILE A 241 13.22 15.28 2.45
N ASP A 242 13.55 14.33 3.33
CA ASP A 242 12.59 13.51 4.05
C ASP A 242 11.93 14.28 5.20
N ASP A 243 11.15 13.58 6.04
CA ASP A 243 10.36 14.17 7.11
C ASP A 243 11.16 15.14 8.02
N GLY A 244 10.49 16.21 8.46
CA GLY A 244 11.05 17.25 9.32
C GLY A 244 11.05 18.66 8.72
N TRP A 245 10.71 18.83 7.44
CA TRP A 245 10.72 20.16 6.78
C TRP A 245 9.36 20.90 6.85
N GLN A 246 8.26 20.19 7.09
CA GLN A 246 6.91 20.76 7.10
C GLN A 246 6.60 21.57 8.38
N SER A 247 5.70 22.54 8.27
CA SER A 247 5.18 23.29 9.43
C SER A 247 4.10 22.50 10.16
N VAL A 248 4.42 22.05 11.37
CA VAL A 248 3.55 21.16 12.15
C VAL A 248 3.47 21.57 13.60
N GLU A 249 2.34 21.30 14.25
CA GLU A 249 2.13 21.52 15.68
C GLU A 249 1.33 20.37 16.28
N GLY A 250 1.56 20.08 17.57
CA GLY A 250 0.68 19.22 18.36
C GLY A 250 -0.64 19.91 18.68
N ASP A 251 -1.63 19.13 19.10
CA ASP A 251 -2.87 19.70 19.64
C ASP A 251 -2.59 20.40 20.98
N PRO A 252 -3.34 21.44 21.36
CA PRO A 252 -3.21 22.04 22.68
C PRO A 252 -3.59 21.01 23.76
N LEU A 253 -2.80 20.91 24.84
CA LEU A 253 -3.19 20.15 26.03
C LEU A 253 -4.50 20.71 26.61
N ASN A 254 -5.51 19.86 26.81
CA ASN A 254 -6.67 20.22 27.61
C ASN A 254 -6.26 20.27 29.09
N GLN A 255 -6.60 21.35 29.80
CA GLN A 255 -6.25 21.52 31.22
C GLN A 255 -6.86 20.46 32.15
N ASP A 256 -7.83 19.67 31.67
CA ASP A 256 -8.49 18.62 32.45
C ASP A 256 -7.73 17.27 32.46
N ASP A 257 -6.75 17.06 31.56
CA ASP A 257 -5.97 15.80 31.50
C ASP A 257 -4.94 15.68 32.64
N HIS A 258 -4.65 16.78 33.35
CA HIS A 258 -3.72 16.80 34.48
C HIS A 258 -4.21 16.04 35.73
N LYS A 259 -5.46 15.58 35.79
CA LYS A 259 -6.01 14.95 37.00
C LYS A 259 -5.98 13.42 37.04
N ASN A 260 -5.68 12.73 35.92
CA ASN A 260 -5.85 11.27 35.85
C ASN A 260 -4.58 10.42 35.70
N HIS A 261 -3.38 11.00 35.65
CA HIS A 261 -2.14 10.22 35.50
C HIS A 261 -1.25 10.25 36.75
N HIS A 262 -1.75 9.68 37.84
CA HIS A 262 -0.90 9.10 38.89
C HIS A 262 -0.72 7.60 38.59
N ASN A 263 0.20 7.27 37.69
CA ASN A 263 0.89 5.99 37.74
C ASN A 263 2.34 6.17 37.30
N GLN A 264 3.22 6.14 38.30
CA GLN A 264 4.66 6.15 38.16
C GLN A 264 5.10 4.82 37.55
N HIS A 265 5.69 4.86 36.36
CA HIS A 265 6.84 4.06 35.90
C HIS A 265 6.84 4.00 34.36
N HIS A 266 7.39 5.02 33.69
CA HIS A 266 8.18 4.94 32.45
C HIS A 266 8.65 6.34 32.04
N GLN A 267 9.83 6.71 32.52
CA GLN A 267 10.42 8.04 32.42
C GLN A 267 11.23 8.24 31.11
N GLN A 268 10.71 7.77 29.97
CA GLN A 268 11.43 7.88 28.67
C GLN A 268 10.56 8.04 27.41
N GLN A 269 9.25 8.30 27.55
CA GLN A 269 8.44 8.82 26.45
C GLN A 269 7.95 10.20 26.91
N GLN A 270 8.56 11.27 26.40
CA GLN A 270 7.84 12.54 26.35
C GLN A 270 6.53 12.24 25.62
N GLU A 271 5.40 12.66 26.18
CA GLU A 271 4.09 12.60 25.53
C GLU A 271 4.15 13.45 24.24
N GLU A 272 4.70 12.88 23.17
CA GLU A 272 4.78 13.51 21.87
C GLU A 272 3.37 13.61 21.32
N HIS A 273 2.85 14.83 21.33
CA HIS A 273 1.60 15.15 20.67
C HIS A 273 1.73 14.78 19.20
N LEU A 274 0.71 14.12 18.65
CA LEU A 274 0.68 13.73 17.25
C LEU A 274 0.74 15.02 16.39
N PRO A 275 1.85 15.27 15.67
CA PRO A 275 2.02 16.53 14.95
C PRO A 275 1.07 16.60 13.74
N ARG A 276 0.46 17.78 13.54
CA ARG A 276 -0.49 18.04 12.44
C ARG A 276 -0.02 19.20 11.58
N LEU A 277 -0.23 19.09 10.27
CA LEU A 277 0.13 20.14 9.32
C LEU A 277 -0.67 21.42 9.58
N THR A 278 0.02 22.55 9.76
CA THR A 278 -0.61 23.84 10.08
C THR A 278 -0.61 24.83 8.92
N LYS A 279 0.27 24.64 7.92
CA LYS A 279 0.37 25.45 6.71
C LYS A 279 1.05 24.68 5.56
N ILE A 280 0.88 25.17 4.33
CA ILE A 280 1.50 24.56 3.14
C ILE A 280 3.01 24.78 3.10
N LYS A 281 3.46 25.94 3.60
CA LYS A 281 4.88 26.32 3.57
C LYS A 281 5.70 25.57 4.62
N GLU A 282 6.98 25.43 4.31
CA GLU A 282 8.01 24.87 5.17
C GLU A 282 8.14 25.58 6.52
N ASN A 283 8.73 24.87 7.49
CA ASN A 283 9.02 25.41 8.81
C ASN A 283 10.28 26.31 8.81
N GLU A 284 10.61 26.84 9.98
CA GLU A 284 11.73 27.78 10.16
C GLU A 284 13.10 27.24 9.75
N LYS A 285 13.31 25.91 9.74
CA LYS A 285 14.58 25.28 9.32
C LYS A 285 14.84 25.46 7.82
N PHE A 286 13.78 25.68 7.05
CA PHE A 286 13.84 25.87 5.60
C PHE A 286 13.44 27.29 5.18
N GLN A 287 13.34 28.22 6.12
CA GLN A 287 13.16 29.63 5.84
C GLN A 287 14.49 30.37 5.95
N ASN A 288 14.75 31.27 5.01
CA ASN A 288 15.89 32.18 5.13
C ASN A 288 15.52 33.34 6.08
N LYS A 289 16.33 33.57 7.12
CA LYS A 289 16.07 34.63 8.11
C LYS A 289 16.09 36.03 7.52
N ASP A 290 16.96 36.26 6.53
CA ASP A 290 17.14 37.55 5.87
C ASP A 290 16.15 37.76 4.72
N ASN A 291 15.67 36.67 4.11
CA ASN A 291 14.62 36.71 3.09
C ASN A 291 13.62 35.56 3.25
N PRO A 292 12.66 35.68 4.19
CA PRO A 292 11.67 34.63 4.47
C PRO A 292 10.79 34.27 3.27
N GLY A 293 10.76 35.11 2.22
CA GLY A 293 10.01 34.85 1.00
C GLY A 293 10.61 33.79 0.08
N VAL A 294 11.89 33.43 0.26
CA VAL A 294 12.57 32.41 -0.57
C VAL A 294 12.20 31.00 -0.12
N GLY A 295 12.13 30.77 1.19
CA GLY A 295 11.74 29.49 1.75
C GLY A 295 12.59 28.32 1.26
N ILE A 296 11.95 27.17 1.04
CA ILE A 296 12.60 25.93 0.60
C ILE A 296 13.33 26.06 -0.75
N ARG A 297 13.01 27.07 -1.57
CA ARG A 297 13.72 27.33 -2.84
C ARG A 297 15.22 27.56 -2.59
N SER A 298 15.60 28.15 -1.46
CA SER A 298 16.99 28.44 -1.12
C SER A 298 17.88 27.20 -1.21
N ILE A 299 17.48 26.10 -0.55
CA ILE A 299 18.23 24.84 -0.63
C ILE A 299 18.10 24.16 -1.98
N VAL A 300 16.97 24.31 -2.69
CA VAL A 300 16.79 23.76 -4.04
C VAL A 300 17.79 24.39 -5.02
N ASP A 301 17.94 25.71 -4.99
CA ASP A 301 18.89 26.44 -5.84
C ASP A 301 20.33 26.00 -5.52
N ILE A 302 20.69 25.84 -4.24
CA ILE A 302 21.99 25.27 -3.85
C ILE A 302 22.18 23.86 -4.40
N CYS A 303 21.20 22.96 -4.25
CA CYS A 303 21.27 21.60 -4.77
C CYS A 303 21.51 21.58 -6.29
N LYS A 304 20.78 22.40 -7.05
CA LYS A 304 20.81 22.38 -8.52
C LYS A 304 22.00 23.15 -9.09
N GLU A 305 22.29 24.34 -8.59
CA GLU A 305 23.30 25.24 -9.14
C GLU A 305 24.72 24.89 -8.64
N LYS A 306 24.87 24.64 -7.33
CA LYS A 306 26.19 24.37 -6.74
C LYS A 306 26.60 22.91 -6.86
N TYR A 307 25.66 21.98 -6.61
CA TYR A 307 25.96 20.54 -6.62
C TYR A 307 25.52 19.82 -7.89
N GLY A 308 24.83 20.51 -8.81
CA GLY A 308 24.46 19.96 -10.11
C GLY A 308 23.43 18.82 -10.04
N LEU A 309 22.62 18.76 -8.98
CA LEU A 309 21.54 17.78 -8.88
C LEU A 309 20.53 17.97 -10.02
N LYS A 310 20.04 16.85 -10.57
CA LYS A 310 18.97 16.86 -11.58
C LYS A 310 17.59 17.00 -10.93
N TYR A 311 17.41 16.39 -9.76
CA TYR A 311 16.12 16.31 -9.10
C TYR A 311 16.22 16.60 -7.61
N VAL A 312 15.25 17.32 -7.07
CA VAL A 312 15.06 17.51 -5.63
C VAL A 312 13.62 17.10 -5.31
N TYR A 313 13.46 16.09 -4.46
CA TYR A 313 12.15 15.61 -4.00
C TYR A 313 11.96 15.98 -2.53
N VAL A 314 10.71 16.03 -2.08
CA VAL A 314 10.37 16.19 -0.65
C VAL A 314 9.39 15.12 -0.17
N TRP A 315 9.42 14.81 1.12
CA TRP A 315 8.48 13.90 1.74
C TRP A 315 7.20 14.60 2.21
N HIS A 316 6.05 13.92 2.14
CA HIS A 316 4.87 14.25 2.95
C HIS A 316 4.02 13.00 3.19
N ALA A 317 3.12 13.01 4.17
CA ALA A 317 2.14 11.94 4.35
C ALA A 317 0.93 12.10 3.41
N MET A 318 0.25 11.01 3.06
CA MET A 318 -1.00 10.98 2.29
C MET A 318 -2.12 11.83 2.94
N ILE A 319 -2.12 11.96 4.25
CA ILE A 319 -3.09 12.79 4.98
C ILE A 319 -2.53 14.18 5.33
N GLY A 320 -1.36 14.56 4.80
CA GLY A 320 -0.70 15.85 4.99
C GLY A 320 0.56 15.78 5.84
N TYR A 321 0.44 15.25 7.05
CA TYR A 321 1.54 14.88 7.96
C TYR A 321 1.11 13.67 8.79
N TRP A 322 1.94 13.17 9.72
CA TRP A 322 1.60 12.00 10.57
C TRP A 322 0.23 12.10 11.24
N GLY A 323 -0.12 13.26 11.82
CA GLY A 323 -1.43 13.52 12.41
C GLY A 323 -2.49 14.07 11.45
N GLY A 324 -2.18 14.19 10.17
CA GLY A 324 -3.03 14.81 9.17
C GLY A 324 -2.98 16.35 9.16
N VAL A 325 -4.00 16.99 8.58
CA VAL A 325 -4.13 18.45 8.48
C VAL A 325 -4.91 19.00 9.66
N ARG A 326 -4.33 19.96 10.39
CA ARG A 326 -4.92 20.52 11.62
C ARG A 326 -6.23 21.27 11.33
N PRO A 327 -7.37 20.86 11.93
CA PRO A 327 -8.61 21.61 11.85
C PRO A 327 -8.53 22.96 12.59
N GLY A 328 -9.30 23.95 12.15
CA GLY A 328 -9.45 25.24 12.85
C GLY A 328 -8.25 26.19 12.77
N VAL A 329 -7.26 25.92 11.93
CA VAL A 329 -6.16 26.85 11.64
C VAL A 329 -6.43 27.58 10.33
N GLY A 330 -6.37 28.92 10.35
CA GLY A 330 -6.88 29.78 9.28
C GLY A 330 -6.43 29.43 7.86
N GLU A 331 -5.13 29.14 7.64
CA GLU A 331 -4.64 28.80 6.29
C GLU A 331 -5.19 27.45 5.79
N MET A 332 -5.51 26.52 6.70
CA MET A 332 -5.95 25.16 6.41
C MET A 332 -7.48 25.01 6.36
N GLU A 333 -8.27 25.96 6.88
CA GLU A 333 -9.74 25.88 6.93
C GLU A 333 -10.39 25.60 5.57
N LYS A 334 -9.80 26.14 4.49
CA LYS A 334 -10.27 25.96 3.11
C LYS A 334 -10.27 24.49 2.65
N TYR A 335 -9.55 23.60 3.34
CA TYR A 335 -9.52 22.16 3.05
C TYR A 335 -10.52 21.36 3.88
N ARG A 336 -11.18 21.99 4.87
CA ARG A 336 -12.26 21.39 5.68
C ARG A 336 -11.83 20.08 6.34
N SER A 337 -10.62 20.03 6.89
CA SER A 337 -10.18 18.84 7.61
C SER A 337 -11.00 18.65 8.90
N SER A 338 -11.18 17.39 9.30
CA SER A 338 -11.86 17.02 10.53
C SER A 338 -11.12 15.86 11.20
N VAL A 339 -11.13 15.83 12.54
CA VAL A 339 -10.52 14.72 13.27
C VAL A 339 -11.34 13.45 13.06
N LYS A 340 -10.67 12.39 12.64
CA LYS A 340 -11.22 11.05 12.43
C LYS A 340 -10.35 10.04 13.17
N TYR A 341 -11.00 9.05 13.77
CA TYR A 341 -10.33 8.00 14.51
C TYR A 341 -10.22 6.76 13.60
N PRO A 342 -8.99 6.29 13.31
CA PRO A 342 -8.76 5.04 12.61
C PRO A 342 -9.56 3.87 13.19
N ALA A 343 -10.43 3.26 12.40
CA ALA A 343 -11.09 2.00 12.71
C ALA A 343 -10.25 0.85 12.15
N VAL A 344 -9.26 0.42 12.92
CA VAL A 344 -8.31 -0.62 12.50
C VAL A 344 -8.96 -2.00 12.51
N LEU A 345 -8.66 -2.80 11.49
CA LEU A 345 -9.16 -4.16 11.37
C LEU A 345 -8.53 -5.08 12.39
N LYS A 346 -9.36 -5.98 12.95
CA LYS A 346 -8.92 -7.01 13.89
C LYS A 346 -7.76 -7.84 13.31
N ALA A 347 -7.86 -8.25 12.05
CA ALA A 347 -6.83 -9.03 11.37
C ALA A 347 -5.48 -8.29 11.29
N VAL A 348 -5.50 -6.99 10.99
CA VAL A 348 -4.28 -6.15 10.97
C VAL A 348 -3.71 -6.00 12.38
N VAL A 349 -4.55 -5.79 13.40
CA VAL A 349 -4.11 -5.68 14.81
C VAL A 349 -3.56 -7.00 15.35
N GLU A 350 -4.05 -8.15 14.87
CA GLU A 350 -3.49 -9.45 15.26
C GLU A 350 -2.06 -9.63 14.70
N ASN A 351 -1.80 -9.13 13.49
CA ASN A 351 -0.46 -9.15 12.89
C ASN A 351 0.45 -8.06 13.48
N ASP A 352 -0.07 -6.87 13.81
CA ASP A 352 0.65 -5.75 14.41
C ASP A 352 -0.07 -5.21 15.67
N PRO A 353 0.08 -5.88 16.82
CA PRO A 353 -0.62 -5.49 18.05
C PRO A 353 -0.28 -4.10 18.56
N VAL A 354 0.92 -3.60 18.26
CA VAL A 354 1.40 -2.27 18.70
C VAL A 354 0.55 -1.17 18.08
N PHE A 355 0.02 -1.40 16.88
CA PHE A 355 -0.80 -0.40 16.19
C PHE A 355 -2.11 -0.06 16.90
N ARG A 356 -2.59 -0.92 17.81
CA ARG A 356 -3.80 -0.66 18.62
C ARG A 356 -3.68 0.61 19.44
N ASP A 357 -2.50 0.84 20.02
CA ASP A 357 -2.22 1.94 20.92
C ASP A 357 -1.39 3.05 20.23
N ASP A 358 -1.33 3.03 18.88
CA ASP A 358 -0.62 4.03 18.11
C ASP A 358 -1.24 5.43 18.30
N SER A 359 -0.37 6.44 18.34
CA SER A 359 -0.77 7.85 18.47
C SER A 359 -1.84 8.29 17.46
N MET A 360 -1.84 7.78 16.22
CA MET A 360 -2.87 8.07 15.22
C MET A 360 -4.24 7.51 15.62
N VAL A 361 -4.27 6.34 16.25
CA VAL A 361 -5.49 5.69 16.71
C VAL A 361 -6.02 6.40 17.95
N VAL A 362 -5.15 6.68 18.92
CA VAL A 362 -5.51 7.27 20.21
C VAL A 362 -5.89 8.75 20.07
N GLN A 363 -5.09 9.54 19.34
CA GLN A 363 -5.30 10.99 19.21
C GLN A 363 -6.15 11.38 18.00
N GLY A 364 -6.36 10.45 17.06
CA GLY A 364 -7.09 10.69 15.81
C GLY A 364 -6.30 11.54 14.80
N VAL A 365 -6.68 11.47 13.53
CA VAL A 365 -6.01 12.17 12.42
C VAL A 365 -6.91 13.22 11.77
N GLY A 366 -6.32 14.34 11.39
CA GLY A 366 -6.98 15.41 10.63
C GLY A 366 -7.16 15.02 9.17
N LEU A 367 -8.28 14.39 8.84
CA LEU A 367 -8.59 13.97 7.47
C LEU A 367 -9.19 15.14 6.68
N VAL A 368 -8.56 15.51 5.58
CA VAL A 368 -9.10 16.50 4.61
C VAL A 368 -10.40 15.97 4.00
N ASP A 369 -11.41 16.83 3.85
CA ASP A 369 -12.66 16.43 3.18
C ASP A 369 -12.33 15.88 1.77
N PRO A 370 -12.81 14.67 1.40
CA PRO A 370 -12.48 14.07 0.10
C PRO A 370 -12.82 14.97 -1.11
N ARG A 371 -13.81 15.88 -0.98
CA ARG A 371 -14.14 16.86 -2.03
C ARG A 371 -13.11 17.98 -2.17
N SER A 372 -12.28 18.18 -1.15
CA SER A 372 -11.25 19.23 -1.08
C SER A 372 -9.83 18.68 -1.24
N VAL A 373 -9.64 17.36 -1.26
CA VAL A 373 -8.30 16.73 -1.23
C VAL A 373 -7.47 17.04 -2.49
N TYR A 374 -8.08 17.09 -3.68
CA TYR A 374 -7.37 17.55 -4.89
C TYR A 374 -6.89 18.99 -4.74
N LYS A 375 -7.71 19.87 -4.17
CA LYS A 375 -7.32 21.26 -3.92
C LYS A 375 -6.15 21.33 -2.94
N PHE A 376 -6.18 20.53 -1.88
CA PHE A 376 -5.08 20.43 -0.92
C PHE A 376 -3.77 20.02 -1.59
N TYR A 377 -3.77 18.89 -2.32
CA TYR A 377 -2.58 18.44 -3.02
C TYR A 377 -2.11 19.41 -4.08
N ASN A 378 -3.02 20.00 -4.85
CA ASN A 378 -2.63 20.93 -5.88
C ASN A 378 -2.03 22.22 -5.32
N ASP A 379 -2.56 22.73 -4.21
CA ASP A 379 -1.98 23.90 -3.53
C ASP A 379 -0.57 23.54 -2.97
N LEU A 380 -0.40 22.35 -2.37
CA LEU A 380 0.87 21.87 -1.86
C LEU A 380 1.91 21.65 -2.97
N HIS A 381 1.59 20.81 -3.96
CA HIS A 381 2.48 20.45 -5.05
C HIS A 381 2.74 21.63 -5.98
N GLY A 382 1.77 22.52 -6.18
CA GLY A 382 1.97 23.75 -6.95
C GLY A 382 2.96 24.70 -6.26
N TYR A 383 2.91 24.82 -4.94
CA TYR A 383 3.92 25.56 -4.17
C TYR A 383 5.31 24.92 -4.32
N LEU A 384 5.40 23.60 -4.11
CA LEU A 384 6.66 22.86 -4.20
C LEU A 384 7.29 22.95 -5.60
N ALA A 385 6.52 22.69 -6.66
CA ALA A 385 6.98 22.82 -8.04
C ALA A 385 7.39 24.27 -8.36
N GLY A 386 6.62 25.26 -7.86
CA GLY A 386 6.98 26.67 -7.94
C GLY A 386 8.30 27.01 -7.25
N SER A 387 8.70 26.26 -6.22
CA SER A 387 10.00 26.37 -5.53
C SER A 387 11.11 25.52 -6.15
N GLY A 388 10.85 24.85 -7.28
CA GLY A 388 11.82 24.05 -8.02
C GLY A 388 11.96 22.60 -7.56
N ILE A 389 11.05 22.11 -6.70
CA ILE A 389 10.94 20.67 -6.37
C ILE A 389 10.41 19.89 -7.57
N ASP A 390 11.00 18.74 -7.85
CA ASP A 390 10.73 17.94 -9.04
C ASP A 390 9.79 16.75 -8.77
N GLY A 391 9.53 16.43 -7.50
CA GLY A 391 8.63 15.34 -7.11
C GLY A 391 8.49 15.16 -5.61
N VAL A 392 7.73 14.14 -5.23
CA VAL A 392 7.40 13.85 -3.83
C VAL A 392 7.59 12.38 -3.46
N LYS A 393 7.93 12.11 -2.19
CA LYS A 393 7.76 10.81 -1.53
C LYS A 393 6.53 10.89 -0.64
N VAL A 394 5.53 10.03 -0.88
CA VAL A 394 4.25 10.07 -0.18
C VAL A 394 4.06 8.85 0.71
N ASP A 395 4.15 9.07 2.02
CA ASP A 395 4.06 8.03 3.06
C ASP A 395 2.63 7.89 3.62
N VAL A 396 2.45 6.95 4.54
CA VAL A 396 1.23 6.74 5.34
C VAL A 396 0.00 6.48 4.45
N GLN A 397 0.16 5.83 3.29
CA GLN A 397 -0.95 5.69 2.34
C GLN A 397 -2.02 4.70 2.81
N CYS A 398 -1.62 3.59 3.44
CA CYS A 398 -2.56 2.57 3.90
C CYS A 398 -3.54 3.08 4.97
N ILE A 399 -3.26 4.20 5.65
CA ILE A 399 -4.13 4.70 6.75
C ILE A 399 -5.55 4.97 6.28
N LEU A 400 -5.73 5.32 5.00
CA LEU A 400 -7.03 5.60 4.40
C LEU A 400 -8.01 4.44 4.56
N GLU A 401 -7.51 3.20 4.63
CA GLU A 401 -8.38 2.04 4.79
C GLU A 401 -9.14 2.03 6.12
N THR A 402 -8.59 2.71 7.14
CA THR A 402 -9.14 2.78 8.50
C THR A 402 -10.09 3.97 8.67
N LEU A 403 -10.17 4.87 7.68
CA LEU A 403 -10.86 6.15 7.78
C LEU A 403 -12.14 6.21 6.93
N GLY A 404 -12.54 5.10 6.31
CA GLY A 404 -13.67 5.02 5.37
C GLY A 404 -15.06 5.18 5.98
N GLY A 405 -15.19 5.12 7.32
CA GLY A 405 -16.47 5.20 8.02
C GLY A 405 -17.24 6.49 7.72
N GLY A 406 -18.45 6.36 7.19
CA GLY A 406 -19.28 7.49 6.76
C GLY A 406 -18.82 8.19 5.48
N LEU A 407 -17.82 7.64 4.78
CA LEU A 407 -17.26 8.16 3.53
C LEU A 407 -17.41 7.17 2.34
N GLY A 408 -18.30 6.18 2.48
CA GLY A 408 -18.54 5.16 1.46
C GLY A 408 -17.63 3.94 1.55
N GLY A 409 -16.84 3.84 2.62
CA GLY A 409 -15.94 2.71 2.87
C GLY A 409 -14.49 2.94 2.44
N ARG A 410 -13.65 1.98 2.79
CA ARG A 410 -12.19 1.99 2.62
C ARG A 410 -11.76 2.16 1.17
N VAL A 411 -12.43 1.44 0.27
CA VAL A 411 -12.11 1.43 -1.17
C VAL A 411 -12.41 2.80 -1.77
N GLU A 412 -13.58 3.36 -1.44
CA GLU A 412 -14.03 4.62 -2.02
C GLU A 412 -13.18 5.80 -1.55
N LEU A 413 -12.85 5.86 -0.26
CA LEU A 413 -11.96 6.88 0.28
C LEU A 413 -10.55 6.78 -0.33
N THR A 414 -9.99 5.58 -0.38
CA THR A 414 -8.66 5.33 -0.98
C THR A 414 -8.65 5.76 -2.43
N ARG A 415 -9.67 5.39 -3.21
CA ARG A 415 -9.82 5.77 -4.61
C ARG A 415 -9.85 7.29 -4.81
N GLN A 416 -10.61 8.02 -4.00
CA GLN A 416 -10.70 9.48 -4.12
C GLN A 416 -9.36 10.17 -3.82
N TYR A 417 -8.67 9.74 -2.76
CA TYR A 417 -7.36 10.29 -2.38
C TYR A 417 -6.28 9.99 -3.43
N HIS A 418 -6.20 8.75 -3.93
CA HIS A 418 -5.25 8.38 -4.97
C HIS A 418 -5.53 9.08 -6.30
N GLN A 419 -6.79 9.24 -6.70
CA GLN A 419 -7.15 10.01 -7.90
C GLN A 419 -6.72 11.48 -7.78
N ALA A 420 -6.90 12.09 -6.61
CA ALA A 420 -6.46 13.44 -6.35
C ALA A 420 -4.94 13.59 -6.33
N LEU A 421 -4.23 12.61 -5.73
CA LEU A 421 -2.77 12.56 -5.73
C LEU A 421 -2.23 12.46 -7.16
N ASP A 422 -2.69 11.47 -7.93
CA ASP A 422 -2.28 11.25 -9.33
C ASP A 422 -2.56 12.50 -10.19
N ALA A 423 -3.71 13.16 -10.02
CA ALA A 423 -4.05 14.37 -10.74
C ALA A 423 -3.14 15.56 -10.38
N SER A 424 -2.79 15.71 -9.10
CA SER A 424 -1.90 16.76 -8.63
C SER A 424 -0.45 16.54 -9.10
N VAL A 425 0.04 15.30 -9.03
CA VAL A 425 1.36 14.91 -9.52
C VAL A 425 1.47 15.17 -11.02
N ALA A 426 0.49 14.71 -11.81
CA ALA A 426 0.49 14.91 -13.26
C ALA A 426 0.47 16.40 -13.65
N ARG A 427 -0.16 17.24 -12.83
CA ARG A 427 -0.24 18.69 -13.07
C ARG A 427 1.04 19.43 -12.72
N ASN A 428 1.71 19.05 -11.63
CA ASN A 428 2.78 19.85 -11.04
C ASN A 428 4.19 19.27 -11.28
N PHE A 429 4.30 17.96 -11.53
CA PHE A 429 5.58 17.27 -11.74
C PHE A 429 5.60 16.58 -13.11
N PRO A 430 6.11 17.26 -14.16
CA PRO A 430 6.10 16.76 -15.54
C PRO A 430 6.78 15.41 -15.72
N ASP A 431 7.70 15.06 -14.83
CA ASP A 431 8.43 13.79 -14.88
C ASP A 431 7.72 12.62 -14.19
N ASN A 432 6.48 12.80 -13.73
CA ASN A 432 5.76 11.84 -12.88
C ASN A 432 6.52 11.58 -11.56
N GLY A 433 7.02 12.66 -10.96
CA GLY A 433 7.84 12.61 -9.76
C GLY A 433 7.04 12.26 -8.51
N CYS A 434 6.83 10.98 -8.27
CA CYS A 434 6.14 10.46 -7.10
C CYS A 434 6.71 9.09 -6.69
N ILE A 435 6.98 8.92 -5.40
CA ILE A 435 7.29 7.63 -4.78
C ILE A 435 6.16 7.30 -3.81
N ALA A 436 5.45 6.19 -4.03
CA ALA A 436 4.46 5.69 -3.10
C ALA A 436 5.11 4.84 -2.01
N CYS A 437 4.83 5.16 -0.75
CA CYS A 437 5.42 4.52 0.41
C CYS A 437 4.33 4.19 1.43
N MET A 438 4.51 3.11 2.20
CA MET A 438 3.52 2.59 3.15
C MET A 438 2.15 2.37 2.47
N SER A 439 2.18 1.79 1.26
CA SER A 439 1.04 1.71 0.33
C SER A 439 0.76 0.28 -0.13
N GLN A 440 1.16 -0.72 0.65
CA GLN A 440 1.12 -2.12 0.23
C GLN A 440 -0.24 -2.79 0.43
N ASN A 441 -1.29 -2.08 0.84
CA ASN A 441 -2.65 -2.62 0.82
C ASN A 441 -3.19 -2.72 -0.61
N THR A 442 -4.06 -3.72 -0.85
CA THR A 442 -4.68 -3.88 -2.18
C THR A 442 -5.62 -2.74 -2.55
N ASP A 443 -6.15 -1.99 -1.58
CA ASP A 443 -6.92 -0.77 -1.81
C ASP A 443 -6.12 0.24 -2.65
N SER A 444 -4.85 0.46 -2.28
CA SER A 444 -3.94 1.37 -2.99
C SER A 444 -3.45 0.77 -4.31
N LEU A 445 -3.04 -0.51 -4.29
CA LEU A 445 -2.49 -1.17 -5.49
C LEU A 445 -3.50 -1.22 -6.64
N TYR A 446 -4.77 -1.56 -6.35
CA TYR A 446 -5.83 -1.57 -7.35
C TYR A 446 -6.35 -0.17 -7.73
N CYS A 447 -5.85 0.91 -7.11
CA CYS A 447 -6.15 2.29 -7.50
C CYS A 447 -4.97 3.01 -8.18
N SER A 448 -3.79 2.40 -8.23
CA SER A 448 -2.56 3.03 -8.73
C SER A 448 -2.56 3.18 -10.26
N LYS A 449 -2.75 4.40 -10.76
CA LYS A 449 -2.77 4.67 -12.22
C LYS A 449 -1.51 5.36 -12.73
N GLN A 450 -0.98 6.34 -12.02
CA GLN A 450 0.17 7.13 -12.51
C GLN A 450 1.45 6.82 -11.76
N THR A 451 1.42 6.77 -10.42
CA THR A 451 2.63 6.58 -9.61
C THR A 451 3.35 5.27 -9.98
N ALA A 452 4.60 5.39 -10.44
CA ALA A 452 5.39 4.32 -11.04
C ALA A 452 6.47 3.72 -10.12
N ILE A 453 6.69 4.33 -8.95
CA ILE A 453 7.65 3.84 -7.95
C ILE A 453 6.86 3.56 -6.67
N VAL A 454 7.00 2.34 -6.17
CA VAL A 454 6.44 1.91 -4.89
C VAL A 454 7.58 1.38 -4.03
N ARG A 455 7.53 1.68 -2.73
CA ARG A 455 8.44 1.09 -1.76
C ARG A 455 8.00 -0.32 -1.40
N ALA A 456 8.94 -1.25 -1.48
CA ALA A 456 8.67 -2.69 -1.38
C ALA A 456 8.85 -3.31 0.01
N SER A 457 9.30 -2.57 1.02
CA SER A 457 9.67 -3.13 2.33
C SER A 457 9.60 -2.09 3.45
N ASP A 458 9.69 -2.53 4.70
CA ASP A 458 9.92 -1.68 5.88
C ASP A 458 11.33 -1.04 5.89
N ASP A 459 11.59 -0.18 6.88
CA ASP A 459 12.78 0.69 6.91
C ASP A 459 14.04 -0.18 7.02
N PHE A 460 15.06 0.16 6.23
CA PHE A 460 16.32 -0.59 6.23
C PHE A 460 17.29 0.01 7.23
N PHE A 461 17.81 -0.80 8.16
CA PHE A 461 18.84 -0.38 9.10
C PHE A 461 20.07 -1.30 8.99
N SER A 462 21.26 -0.69 8.95
CA SER A 462 22.53 -1.41 8.80
C SER A 462 22.94 -2.28 10.00
N LYS A 463 22.32 -2.11 11.17
CA LYS A 463 22.62 -2.81 12.43
C LYS A 463 21.33 -3.09 13.22
N GLY A 464 21.05 -4.36 13.51
CA GLY A 464 19.90 -4.81 14.31
C GLY A 464 19.70 -6.33 14.23
N PRO A 465 18.97 -6.97 15.17
CA PRO A 465 18.73 -8.42 15.17
C PRO A 465 17.88 -8.90 13.98
N HIS A 466 17.13 -7.98 13.36
CA HIS A 466 16.49 -8.18 12.05
C HIS A 466 17.42 -7.64 10.97
N VAL A 467 18.41 -8.43 10.58
CA VAL A 467 19.17 -8.16 9.36
C VAL A 467 18.17 -8.27 8.20
N ALA A 468 17.63 -7.13 7.78
CA ALA A 468 16.55 -7.00 6.82
C ALA A 468 17.07 -7.31 5.39
N HIS A 469 17.50 -8.55 5.16
CA HIS A 469 17.79 -9.04 3.82
C HIS A 469 16.58 -9.77 3.24
N ASP A 470 15.77 -10.45 4.05
CA ASP A 470 14.65 -11.26 3.53
C ASP A 470 13.47 -10.43 3.01
N PRO A 471 12.92 -9.44 3.76
CA PRO A 471 11.86 -8.58 3.26
C PRO A 471 12.30 -7.77 2.03
N HIS A 472 13.56 -7.33 2.00
CA HIS A 472 14.12 -6.50 0.93
C HIS A 472 14.52 -7.30 -0.34
N ARG A 473 14.82 -8.61 -0.22
CA ARG A 473 15.14 -9.47 -1.36
C ARG A 473 13.89 -9.94 -2.10
N ILE A 474 12.80 -10.21 -1.38
CA ILE A 474 11.60 -10.85 -1.95
C ILE A 474 10.44 -9.86 -2.18
N GLY A 475 10.37 -8.73 -1.47
CA GLY A 475 9.46 -7.63 -1.83
C GLY A 475 9.64 -7.14 -3.29
N GLY A 476 10.82 -7.37 -3.86
CA GLY A 476 11.12 -7.14 -5.27
C GLY A 476 10.42 -8.11 -6.24
N LEU A 477 10.08 -9.34 -5.87
CA LEU A 477 9.46 -10.31 -6.79
C LEU A 477 7.99 -9.97 -7.10
N GLN A 478 7.26 -9.37 -6.15
CA GLN A 478 5.87 -8.98 -6.34
C GLN A 478 5.74 -7.61 -7.03
N GLN A 479 6.67 -6.68 -6.77
CA GLN A 479 6.61 -5.30 -7.29
C GLN A 479 7.45 -5.05 -8.55
N ARG A 480 8.60 -5.73 -8.76
CA ARG A 480 9.46 -5.44 -9.95
C ARG A 480 8.85 -5.86 -11.28
N VAL A 481 7.78 -6.66 -11.28
CA VAL A 481 7.22 -7.22 -12.52
C VAL A 481 5.76 -6.80 -12.77
N HIS A 482 5.01 -6.33 -11.77
CA HIS A 482 3.54 -6.29 -11.89
C HIS A 482 2.79 -5.02 -11.45
N TRP A 483 3.30 -4.20 -10.52
CA TRP A 483 2.55 -3.08 -9.92
C TRP A 483 3.18 -1.71 -10.19
#